data_AF-A0A958Q540-F1
#
_entry.id   AF-A0A958Q540-F1
#
_cell.length_a   1.000
_cell.length_b   1.000
_cell.length_c   1.000
_cell.angle_alpha   90.00
_cell.angle_beta   90.00
_cell.angle_gamma   90.00
#
_symmetry.space_group_name_H-M   'P 1'
#
loop_
_entity.id
_entity.type
_entity.pdbx_description
1 polymer ?
#
loop_
_entity_poly.entity_id
_entity_poly.type
_entity_poly.pdbx_seq_one_letter_code
_entity_poly.pdbx_strand_id
1 'polypeptide(L)'
;NDPHLSLLGTNEHPGDYRSSGCTACHSIYANDRDERHSGPYAKFGHEGKTQTKDPTIPKGEEGHPLKHVFSRAIPTSQCMVCHMHQPNMFVNSFLGYTMWDYESDAPSMWPEKQKHPTDEEKWKSFDHNPEEAAAHGKWTDIEFLKKVSELNPNLKNTQFADYHGHGWNFRAVFKKDRKGHLLDEDGKIISPEDP
;
A
#
# COMPACT_ATOMS: atom_id res chain seq x y z
N ASN A 1 -3.73 -12.67 13.66
CA ASN A 1 -2.50 -13.02 12.91
C ASN A 1 -2.92 -13.13 11.46
N ASP A 2 -2.25 -12.40 10.55
CA ASP A 2 -2.42 -12.65 9.13
C ASP A 2 -2.20 -14.12 8.87
N PRO A 3 -2.75 -14.63 7.77
CA PRO A 3 -2.45 -15.98 7.39
C PRO A 3 -0.94 -16.17 7.40
N HIS A 4 -0.49 -17.15 8.19
CA HIS A 4 0.82 -17.72 8.02
C HIS A 4 0.98 -18.11 6.54
N LEU A 5 2.19 -18.45 6.12
CA LEU A 5 2.47 -18.85 4.73
C LEU A 5 1.52 -19.96 4.21
N SER A 6 0.74 -20.64 5.06
CA SER A 6 -0.27 -21.63 4.68
C SER A 6 -1.49 -21.13 3.86
N LEU A 7 -1.89 -19.85 3.91
CA LEU A 7 -3.02 -19.36 3.07
C LEU A 7 -2.53 -18.48 1.92
N LEU A 8 -3.31 -18.47 0.84
CA LEU A 8 -3.14 -17.51 -0.25
C LEU A 8 -3.32 -16.08 0.28
N GLY A 9 -2.64 -15.11 -0.35
CA GLY A 9 -3.00 -13.71 -0.18
C GLY A 9 -4.40 -13.46 -0.76
N THR A 10 -5.09 -12.46 -0.25
CA THR A 10 -6.38 -12.03 -0.81
C THR A 10 -6.22 -11.61 -2.26
N ASN A 11 -5.13 -10.89 -2.59
CA ASN A 11 -4.83 -10.41 -3.95
C ASN A 11 -5.92 -9.47 -4.50
N GLU A 12 -6.57 -8.70 -3.63
CA GLU A 12 -7.72 -7.85 -3.98
C GLU A 12 -7.39 -6.35 -3.99
N HIS A 13 -6.22 -5.97 -3.46
CA HIS A 13 -5.80 -4.58 -3.37
C HIS A 13 -4.49 -4.32 -4.14
N PRO A 14 -4.34 -3.12 -4.71
CA PRO A 14 -3.08 -2.72 -5.33
C PRO A 14 -1.95 -2.74 -4.30
N GLY A 15 -0.86 -3.37 -4.67
CA GLY A 15 0.29 -3.55 -3.80
C GLY A 15 0.19 -4.66 -2.76
N ASP A 16 -0.88 -5.46 -2.79
CA ASP A 16 -1.15 -6.53 -1.81
C ASP A 16 -1.19 -7.92 -2.45
N TYR A 17 -0.21 -8.22 -3.31
CA TYR A 17 -0.19 -9.49 -4.03
C TYR A 17 0.86 -10.48 -3.53
N ARG A 18 0.39 -11.71 -3.25
CA ARG A 18 1.23 -12.86 -2.94
C ARG A 18 0.49 -14.18 -3.13
N SER A 19 1.28 -15.24 -3.26
CA SER A 19 0.82 -16.63 -3.14
C SER A 19 0.95 -17.13 -1.69
N SER A 20 1.01 -18.44 -1.51
CA SER A 20 1.22 -19.15 -0.24
C SER A 20 2.55 -19.92 -0.27
N GLY A 21 2.86 -20.63 0.82
CA GLY A 21 4.06 -21.43 1.00
C GLY A 21 5.35 -20.70 0.66
N CYS A 22 6.22 -21.37 -0.09
CA CYS A 22 7.49 -20.80 -0.55
C CYS A 22 7.27 -19.67 -1.57
N THR A 23 6.22 -19.74 -2.40
CA THR A 23 5.95 -18.74 -3.44
C THR A 23 5.47 -17.41 -2.87
N ALA A 24 4.95 -17.38 -1.64
CA ALA A 24 4.57 -16.14 -0.96
C ALA A 24 5.72 -15.11 -0.87
N CYS A 25 6.97 -15.57 -0.71
CA CYS A 25 8.14 -14.71 -0.65
C CYS A 25 9.04 -14.84 -1.87
N HIS A 26 9.10 -16.03 -2.49
CA HIS A 26 10.06 -16.29 -3.55
C HIS A 26 9.51 -16.09 -4.97
N SER A 27 8.22 -15.87 -5.15
CA SER A 27 7.64 -15.48 -6.44
C SER A 27 7.24 -14.01 -6.38
N ILE A 28 7.87 -13.18 -7.21
CA ILE A 28 7.77 -11.72 -7.08
C ILE A 28 6.54 -11.19 -7.82
N TYR A 29 5.76 -10.36 -7.14
CA TYR A 29 4.63 -9.63 -7.70
C TYR A 29 4.98 -8.14 -7.92
N ALA A 30 4.22 -7.49 -8.79
CA ALA A 30 4.24 -6.03 -8.93
C ALA A 30 3.44 -5.45 -7.76
N ASN A 31 4.13 -5.00 -6.69
CA ASN A 31 3.48 -4.55 -5.46
C ASN A 31 3.73 -3.08 -5.09
N ASP A 32 4.68 -2.40 -5.71
CA ASP A 32 5.02 -1.01 -5.33
C ASP A 32 5.86 -0.39 -6.46
N ARG A 33 5.51 0.83 -6.88
CA ARG A 33 6.22 1.65 -7.86
C ARG A 33 7.48 2.33 -7.31
N ASP A 34 7.68 2.32 -6.00
CA ASP A 34 8.85 2.92 -5.36
C ASP A 34 10.09 2.03 -5.46
N GLU A 35 11.14 2.53 -6.13
CA GLU A 35 12.42 1.83 -6.28
C GLU A 35 13.10 1.52 -4.94
N ARG A 36 12.83 2.29 -3.89
CA ARG A 36 13.40 2.07 -2.55
C ARG A 36 12.92 0.75 -1.93
N HIS A 37 11.70 0.33 -2.24
CA HIS A 37 11.09 -0.88 -1.67
C HIS A 37 11.05 -2.04 -2.67
N SER A 38 10.89 -1.74 -3.95
CA SER A 38 10.75 -2.72 -5.04
C SER A 38 12.03 -2.95 -5.85
N GLY A 39 13.04 -2.11 -5.71
CA GLY A 39 14.28 -2.18 -6.49
C GLY A 39 14.01 -2.30 -8.00
N PRO A 40 14.61 -3.29 -8.70
CA PRO A 40 14.46 -3.41 -10.16
C PRO A 40 13.03 -3.80 -10.61
N TYR A 41 12.15 -4.15 -9.68
CA TYR A 41 10.76 -4.54 -9.96
C TYR A 41 9.79 -3.36 -9.99
N ALA A 42 10.19 -2.19 -9.47
CA ALA A 42 9.36 -0.98 -9.40
C ALA A 42 8.75 -0.58 -10.75
N LYS A 43 9.51 -0.75 -11.83
CA LYS A 43 9.08 -0.47 -13.21
C LYS A 43 7.86 -1.28 -13.68
N PHE A 44 7.48 -2.34 -12.97
CA PHE A 44 6.32 -3.17 -13.31
C PHE A 44 5.04 -2.72 -12.59
N GLY A 45 5.12 -1.70 -11.75
CA GLY A 45 3.96 -1.13 -11.06
C GLY A 45 3.58 -1.87 -9.79
N HIS A 46 2.29 -1.77 -9.47
CA HIS A 46 1.70 -2.26 -8.23
C HIS A 46 0.34 -2.95 -8.44
N GLU A 47 0.04 -3.42 -9.65
CA GLU A 47 -1.26 -4.02 -10.02
C GLU A 47 -1.20 -5.56 -10.13
N GLY A 48 -0.09 -6.21 -9.74
CA GLY A 48 0.00 -7.68 -9.81
C GLY A 48 -0.20 -8.26 -11.21
N LYS A 49 0.14 -7.51 -12.28
CA LYS A 49 0.02 -7.96 -13.67
C LYS A 49 1.27 -8.70 -14.13
N THR A 50 1.07 -9.87 -14.72
CA THR A 50 2.18 -10.76 -15.11
C THR A 50 3.00 -10.24 -16.30
N GLN A 51 4.30 -10.56 -16.29
CA GLN A 51 5.27 -10.33 -17.38
C GLN A 51 5.75 -11.66 -17.99
N THR A 52 5.04 -12.76 -17.69
CA THR A 52 5.35 -14.10 -18.20
C THR A 52 5.09 -14.20 -19.70
N LYS A 53 5.86 -15.04 -20.39
CA LYS A 53 5.63 -15.38 -21.81
C LYS A 53 4.60 -16.49 -22.01
N ASP A 54 4.15 -17.11 -20.92
CA ASP A 54 3.16 -18.18 -20.94
C ASP A 54 1.84 -17.66 -21.55
N PRO A 55 1.37 -18.23 -22.68
CA PRO A 55 0.15 -17.77 -23.33
C PRO A 55 -1.12 -18.16 -22.56
N THR A 56 -1.03 -19.05 -21.57
CA THR A 56 -2.17 -19.49 -20.77
C THR A 56 -2.52 -18.52 -19.64
N ILE A 57 -1.67 -17.53 -19.37
CA ILE A 57 -1.87 -16.55 -18.28
C ILE A 57 -2.24 -15.20 -18.88
N PRO A 58 -3.45 -14.69 -18.62
CA PRO A 58 -3.89 -13.37 -19.07
C PRO A 58 -2.95 -12.26 -18.59
N LYS A 59 -2.61 -11.33 -19.49
CA LYS A 59 -1.65 -10.24 -19.17
C LYS A 59 -2.30 -9.02 -18.51
N GLY A 60 -3.61 -8.85 -18.71
CA GLY A 60 -4.38 -7.74 -18.15
C GLY A 60 -5.02 -8.06 -16.81
N GLU A 61 -4.91 -9.30 -16.33
CA GLU A 61 -5.46 -9.75 -15.05
C GLU A 61 -4.45 -9.52 -13.92
N GLU A 62 -4.97 -9.07 -12.79
CA GLU A 62 -4.22 -8.82 -11.56
C GLU A 62 -4.01 -10.13 -10.77
N GLY A 63 -3.30 -10.08 -9.64
CA GLY A 63 -3.13 -11.27 -8.80
C GLY A 63 -2.19 -12.35 -9.37
N HIS A 64 -1.39 -12.01 -10.38
CA HIS A 64 -0.38 -12.89 -10.94
C HIS A 64 1.05 -12.42 -10.64
N PRO A 65 2.00 -13.34 -10.36
CA PRO A 65 3.38 -12.94 -10.19
C PRO A 65 3.93 -12.42 -11.52
N LEU A 66 4.96 -11.58 -11.43
CA LEU A 66 5.68 -11.06 -12.60
C LEU A 66 6.10 -12.19 -13.53
N LYS A 67 6.60 -13.29 -12.94
CA LYS A 67 6.96 -14.53 -13.65
C LYS A 67 6.73 -15.71 -12.71
N HIS A 68 6.38 -16.87 -13.25
CA HIS A 68 6.35 -18.14 -12.51
C HIS A 68 7.75 -18.72 -12.31
N VAL A 69 8.57 -18.03 -11.51
CA VAL A 69 9.94 -18.44 -11.18
C VAL A 69 10.27 -18.09 -9.73
N PHE A 70 11.13 -18.88 -9.10
CA PHE A 70 11.69 -18.51 -7.80
C PHE A 70 12.83 -17.51 -7.94
N SER A 71 12.84 -16.53 -7.04
CA SER A 71 13.88 -15.53 -6.89
C SER A 71 14.51 -15.62 -5.50
N ARG A 72 15.82 -15.33 -5.44
CA ARG A 72 16.55 -15.03 -4.20
C ARG A 72 16.73 -13.53 -4.00
N ALA A 73 16.41 -12.72 -5.00
CA ALA A 73 16.37 -11.27 -4.93
C ALA A 73 14.92 -10.84 -4.64
N ILE A 74 14.56 -10.86 -3.36
CA ILE A 74 13.20 -10.55 -2.89
C ILE A 74 13.19 -9.07 -2.50
N PRO A 75 12.34 -8.23 -3.11
CA PRO A 75 12.21 -6.84 -2.69
C PRO A 75 11.48 -6.73 -1.35
N THR A 76 11.73 -5.66 -0.60
CA THR A 76 11.04 -5.39 0.67
C THR A 76 9.53 -5.29 0.47
N SER A 77 9.07 -4.77 -0.67
CA SER A 77 7.64 -4.70 -1.01
C SER A 77 6.94 -6.07 -1.03
N GLN A 78 7.64 -7.17 -1.33
CA GLN A 78 7.07 -8.52 -1.23
C GLN A 78 6.87 -8.96 0.24
N CYS A 79 7.77 -8.54 1.13
CA CYS A 79 7.66 -8.82 2.56
C CYS A 79 6.54 -7.98 3.20
N MET A 80 6.34 -6.75 2.73
CA MET A 80 5.37 -5.83 3.34
C MET A 80 3.92 -6.31 3.26
N VAL A 81 3.57 -7.08 2.23
CA VAL A 81 2.27 -7.77 2.06
C VAL A 81 1.88 -8.63 3.28
N CYS A 82 2.85 -9.11 4.08
CA CYS A 82 2.57 -9.88 5.29
C CYS A 82 2.94 -9.15 6.60
N HIS A 83 3.84 -8.17 6.54
CA HIS A 83 4.43 -7.59 7.76
C HIS A 83 3.85 -6.22 8.12
N MET A 84 2.75 -5.80 7.51
CA MET A 84 2.10 -4.52 7.80
C MET A 84 1.05 -4.55 8.91
N HIS A 85 0.60 -5.70 9.39
CA HIS A 85 -0.49 -5.80 10.39
C HIS A 85 -0.03 -6.46 11.70
N GLN A 86 1.23 -6.94 11.81
CA GLN A 86 1.63 -7.81 12.91
C GLN A 86 1.55 -7.07 14.26
N PRO A 87 0.74 -7.54 15.23
CA PRO A 87 0.61 -6.90 16.54
C PRO A 87 1.90 -6.90 17.37
N ASN A 88 2.89 -7.71 16.96
CA ASN A 88 4.20 -7.78 17.61
C ASN A 88 5.24 -6.84 16.97
N MET A 89 5.03 -6.38 15.73
CA MET A 89 5.87 -5.37 15.09
C MET A 89 5.24 -4.89 13.79
N PHE A 90 4.73 -3.65 13.79
CA PHE A 90 4.36 -2.95 12.58
C PHE A 90 5.65 -2.51 11.86
N VAL A 91 6.18 -3.35 10.97
CA VAL A 91 7.51 -3.12 10.38
C VAL A 91 7.50 -2.09 9.25
N ASN A 92 6.33 -1.53 8.92
CA ASN A 92 6.21 -0.44 7.95
C ASN A 92 7.06 0.79 8.35
N SER A 93 7.33 0.93 9.66
CA SER A 93 8.24 1.94 10.20
C SER A 93 9.68 1.83 9.68
N PHE A 94 10.15 0.64 9.27
CA PHE A 94 11.46 0.49 8.63
C PHE A 94 11.51 1.07 7.21
N LEU A 95 10.36 1.20 6.56
CA LEU A 95 10.22 1.94 5.30
C LEU A 95 9.95 3.43 5.53
N GLY A 96 9.84 3.86 6.79
CA GLY A 96 9.45 5.21 7.14
C GLY A 96 7.97 5.49 6.94
N TYR A 97 7.11 4.46 6.96
CA TYR A 97 5.66 4.61 6.83
C TYR A 97 4.90 4.19 8.10
N THR A 98 3.78 4.86 8.36
CA THR A 98 2.82 4.51 9.41
C THR A 98 1.40 4.53 8.85
N MET A 99 0.46 3.89 9.54
CA MET A 99 -0.96 4.05 9.22
C MET A 99 -1.36 5.53 9.18
N TRP A 100 -2.15 5.91 8.19
CA TRP A 100 -2.66 7.27 8.05
C TRP A 100 -3.61 7.62 9.20
N ASP A 101 -3.64 8.90 9.59
CA ASP A 101 -4.40 9.39 10.74
C ASP A 101 -5.85 9.78 10.41
N TYR A 102 -6.29 9.58 9.16
CA TYR A 102 -7.60 9.96 8.63
C TYR A 102 -7.88 11.47 8.54
N GLU A 103 -6.93 12.30 8.96
CA GLU A 103 -7.12 13.75 9.13
C GLU A 103 -6.21 14.57 8.22
N SER A 104 -4.93 14.18 8.12
CA SER A 104 -3.93 14.92 7.33
C SER A 104 -4.30 14.87 5.85
N ASP A 105 -4.53 16.06 5.25
CA ASP A 105 -5.03 16.23 3.88
C ASP A 105 -6.34 15.46 3.58
N ALA A 106 -7.19 15.30 4.58
CA ALA A 106 -8.51 14.67 4.53
C ALA A 106 -9.38 15.01 3.29
N PRO A 107 -9.48 16.26 2.79
CA PRO A 107 -10.33 16.58 1.65
C PRO A 107 -10.03 15.75 0.38
N SER A 108 -8.78 15.31 0.20
CA SER A 108 -8.39 14.47 -0.94
C SER A 108 -8.87 13.03 -0.81
N MET A 109 -9.00 12.52 0.41
CA MET A 109 -9.30 11.12 0.73
C MET A 109 -10.76 10.86 1.09
N TRP A 110 -11.49 11.89 1.52
CA TRP A 110 -12.91 11.82 1.88
C TRP A 110 -13.79 12.41 0.78
N PRO A 111 -15.03 11.90 0.58
CA PRO A 111 -16.00 12.53 -0.31
C PRO A 111 -16.45 13.90 0.25
N GLU A 112 -16.74 14.86 -0.64
CA GLU A 112 -17.21 16.20 -0.22
C GLU A 112 -18.50 16.16 0.61
N LYS A 113 -19.35 15.17 0.33
CA LYS A 113 -20.55 14.87 1.11
C LYS A 113 -20.36 13.55 1.82
N GLN A 114 -20.65 13.55 3.12
CA GLN A 114 -20.55 12.36 3.94
C GLN A 114 -21.40 11.22 3.38
N LYS A 115 -20.81 10.03 3.32
CA LYS A 115 -21.53 8.79 3.02
C LYS A 115 -22.25 8.30 4.27
N HIS A 116 -23.48 7.83 4.09
CA HIS A 116 -24.26 7.10 5.09
C HIS A 116 -24.54 5.68 4.57
N PRO A 117 -23.52 4.79 4.58
CA PRO A 117 -23.66 3.46 4.03
C PRO A 117 -24.67 2.63 4.84
N THR A 118 -25.46 1.85 4.12
CA THR A 118 -26.30 0.78 4.65
C THR A 118 -25.46 -0.34 5.26
N ASP A 119 -26.07 -1.21 6.04
CA ASP A 119 -25.36 -2.36 6.64
C ASP A 119 -24.79 -3.31 5.57
N GLU A 120 -25.48 -3.46 4.42
CA GLU A 120 -24.97 -4.25 3.29
C GLU A 120 -23.73 -3.60 2.65
N GLU A 121 -23.72 -2.28 2.48
CA GLU A 121 -22.57 -1.54 1.95
C GLU A 121 -21.38 -1.59 2.92
N LYS A 122 -21.63 -1.47 4.22
CA LYS A 122 -20.60 -1.66 5.25
C LYS A 122 -20.03 -3.07 5.20
N TRP A 123 -20.88 -4.10 5.12
CA TRP A 123 -20.44 -5.48 5.02
C TRP A 123 -19.52 -5.71 3.81
N LYS A 124 -19.92 -5.20 2.63
CA LYS A 124 -19.08 -5.27 1.41
C LYS A 124 -17.74 -4.55 1.58
N SER A 125 -17.72 -3.40 2.26
CA SER A 125 -16.48 -2.71 2.58
C SER A 125 -15.59 -3.54 3.50
N PHE A 126 -16.17 -4.15 4.54
CA PHE A 126 -15.44 -4.85 5.59
C PHE A 126 -14.89 -6.21 5.17
N ASP A 127 -15.47 -6.81 4.13
CA ASP A 127 -14.95 -8.02 3.51
C ASP A 127 -13.55 -7.79 2.92
N HIS A 128 -13.29 -6.59 2.39
CA HIS A 128 -12.02 -6.23 1.76
C HIS A 128 -11.10 -5.42 2.69
N ASN A 129 -11.66 -4.51 3.49
CA ASN A 129 -10.88 -3.68 4.41
C ASN A 129 -11.53 -3.70 5.81
N PRO A 130 -10.84 -4.24 6.83
CA PRO A 130 -11.43 -4.43 8.16
C PRO A 130 -11.68 -3.12 8.94
N GLU A 131 -11.31 -1.96 8.40
CA GLU A 131 -11.50 -0.68 9.06
C GLU A 131 -12.86 -0.03 8.77
N GLU A 132 -13.51 0.46 9.83
CA GLU A 132 -14.78 1.19 9.71
C GLU A 132 -14.66 2.39 8.76
N ALA A 133 -13.55 3.13 8.82
CA ALA A 133 -13.32 4.32 8.02
C ALA A 133 -13.43 4.06 6.51
N ALA A 134 -13.09 2.84 6.06
CA ALA A 134 -13.11 2.46 4.63
C ALA A 134 -14.50 2.62 4.00
N ALA A 135 -15.57 2.25 4.72
CA ALA A 135 -16.94 2.34 4.24
C ALA A 135 -17.38 3.80 3.98
N HIS A 136 -16.70 4.76 4.61
CA HIS A 136 -17.01 6.18 4.52
C HIS A 136 -16.04 6.93 3.58
N GLY A 137 -14.85 6.38 3.35
CA GLY A 137 -13.78 6.95 2.55
C GLY A 137 -13.96 6.82 1.04
N LYS A 138 -13.05 7.43 0.27
CA LYS A 138 -12.93 7.19 -1.18
C LYS A 138 -12.25 5.84 -1.48
N TRP A 139 -11.47 5.30 -0.54
CA TRP A 139 -10.62 4.12 -0.75
C TRP A 139 -11.31 2.77 -0.60
N THR A 140 -12.64 2.73 -0.51
CA THR A 140 -13.39 1.51 -0.87
C THR A 140 -13.37 1.26 -2.38
N ASP A 141 -13.11 2.30 -3.18
CA ASP A 141 -12.92 2.18 -4.63
C ASP A 141 -11.48 1.77 -4.94
N ILE A 142 -11.32 0.59 -5.55
CA ILE A 142 -10.01 0.05 -5.96
C ILE A 142 -9.30 0.96 -6.96
N GLU A 143 -10.03 1.63 -7.85
CA GLU A 143 -9.43 2.56 -8.82
C GLU A 143 -8.93 3.84 -8.16
N PHE A 144 -9.55 4.25 -7.05
CA PHE A 144 -9.02 5.31 -6.21
C PHE A 144 -7.76 4.84 -5.48
N LEU A 145 -7.80 3.66 -4.84
CA LEU A 145 -6.64 3.08 -4.14
C LEU A 145 -5.40 3.00 -5.04
N LYS A 146 -5.54 2.54 -6.28
CA LYS A 146 -4.43 2.50 -7.26
C LYS A 146 -3.74 3.85 -7.50
N LYS A 147 -4.40 4.96 -7.20
CA LYS A 147 -3.93 6.32 -7.51
C LYS A 147 -3.68 7.17 -6.29
N VAL A 148 -3.79 6.61 -5.07
CA VAL A 148 -3.61 7.39 -3.84
C VAL A 148 -2.24 8.05 -3.78
N SER A 149 -1.16 7.34 -4.13
CA SER A 149 0.19 7.89 -4.17
C SER A 149 0.36 9.01 -5.22
N GLU A 150 -0.46 9.04 -6.26
CA GLU A 150 -0.43 10.09 -7.29
C GLU A 150 -1.00 11.42 -6.77
N LEU A 151 -1.68 11.41 -5.62
CA LEU A 151 -2.14 12.63 -4.95
C LEU A 151 -0.98 13.41 -4.35
N ASN A 152 0.11 12.73 -3.99
CA ASN A 152 1.25 13.26 -3.22
C ASN A 152 1.78 14.64 -3.65
N PRO A 153 1.94 14.97 -4.94
CA PRO A 153 2.39 16.29 -5.36
C PRO A 153 1.44 17.44 -5.00
N ASN A 154 0.20 17.13 -4.63
CA ASN A 154 -0.83 18.11 -4.29
C ASN A 154 -1.19 18.11 -2.78
N LEU A 155 -0.57 17.23 -1.99
CA LEU A 155 -0.82 17.11 -0.56
C LEU A 155 0.20 17.93 0.23
N LYS A 156 -0.23 18.58 1.30
CA LYS A 156 0.62 19.50 2.06
C LYS A 156 1.31 18.86 3.25
N ASN A 157 0.64 17.90 3.88
CA ASN A 157 1.01 17.39 5.20
C ASN A 157 1.32 15.90 5.20
N THR A 158 0.85 15.17 4.18
CA THR A 158 1.01 13.73 4.06
C THR A 158 1.62 13.35 2.72
N GLN A 159 2.31 12.22 2.71
CA GLN A 159 2.83 11.57 1.51
C GLN A 159 2.46 10.10 1.63
N PHE A 160 1.53 9.64 0.80
CA PHE A 160 1.03 8.27 0.85
C PHE A 160 1.99 7.27 0.21
N ALA A 161 2.00 6.06 0.76
CA ALA A 161 2.62 4.90 0.14
C ALA A 161 1.87 4.48 -1.13
N ASP A 162 2.54 3.71 -1.98
CA ASP A 162 1.95 3.15 -3.20
C ASP A 162 1.25 1.79 -3.00
N TYR A 163 1.52 1.14 -1.87
CA TYR A 163 0.99 -0.17 -1.52
C TYR A 163 -0.12 -0.09 -0.47
N HIS A 164 -1.11 -0.97 -0.58
CA HIS A 164 -2.36 -0.90 0.18
C HIS A 164 -2.78 -2.26 0.73
N GLY A 165 -1.94 -2.89 1.55
CA GLY A 165 -2.34 -4.17 2.13
C GLY A 165 -3.53 -4.05 3.08
N HIS A 166 -4.48 -4.98 2.92
CA HIS A 166 -5.84 -4.91 3.48
C HIS A 166 -6.62 -3.64 3.09
N GLY A 167 -6.25 -2.99 1.99
CA GLY A 167 -6.86 -1.74 1.53
C GLY A 167 -6.53 -0.53 2.40
N TRP A 168 -5.53 -0.63 3.29
CA TRP A 168 -5.13 0.45 4.19
C TRP A 168 -4.33 1.53 3.47
N ASN A 169 -4.34 2.74 4.05
CA ASN A 169 -3.54 3.85 3.57
C ASN A 169 -2.41 4.14 4.56
N PHE A 170 -1.18 4.22 4.05
CA PHE A 170 0.00 4.50 4.87
C PHE A 170 0.60 5.84 4.46
N ARG A 171 1.06 6.61 5.45
CA ARG A 171 1.75 7.88 5.25
C ARG A 171 3.22 7.79 5.62
N ALA A 172 4.06 8.51 4.89
CA ALA A 172 5.46 8.68 5.23
C ALA A 172 5.62 9.47 6.52
N VAL A 173 6.67 9.16 7.27
CA VAL A 173 7.08 9.83 8.49
C VAL A 173 8.38 10.54 8.22
N PHE A 174 8.34 11.87 8.26
CA PHE A 174 9.50 12.71 8.08
C PHE A 174 10.13 13.12 9.41
N LYS A 175 11.43 13.41 9.35
CA LYS A 175 12.21 13.86 10.50
C LYS A 175 11.68 15.19 11.02
N LYS A 176 11.50 15.30 12.33
CA LYS A 176 11.05 16.52 13.02
C LYS A 176 11.90 16.84 14.24
N ASP A 177 11.99 18.12 14.60
CA ASP A 177 12.56 18.54 15.87
C ASP A 177 11.58 18.30 17.05
N ARG A 178 12.02 18.59 18.28
CA ARG A 178 11.18 18.43 19.49
C ARG A 178 9.96 19.37 19.55
N LYS A 179 9.91 20.38 18.69
CA LYS A 179 8.79 21.33 18.57
C LYS A 179 7.84 20.96 17.41
N GLY A 180 8.19 19.94 16.62
CA GLY A 180 7.38 19.44 15.52
C GLY A 180 7.71 20.06 14.14
N HIS A 181 8.76 20.86 14.01
CA HIS A 181 9.18 21.40 12.71
C HIS A 181 9.81 20.31 11.85
N LEU A 182 9.47 20.27 10.57
CA LEU A 182 10.10 19.39 9.59
C LEU A 182 11.59 19.73 9.43
N LEU A 183 12.42 18.70 9.28
CA LEU A 183 13.85 18.84 9.12
C LEU A 183 14.32 18.20 7.81
N ASP A 184 15.25 18.86 7.12
CA ASP A 184 15.96 18.31 5.98
C ASP A 184 17.04 17.27 6.39
N GLU A 185 17.80 16.79 5.41
CA GLU A 185 18.89 15.83 5.63
C GLU A 185 20.00 16.40 6.52
N ASP A 186 20.27 17.71 6.44
CA ASP A 186 21.25 18.43 7.25
C ASP A 186 20.73 18.76 8.67
N GLY A 187 19.43 18.57 8.92
CA GLY A 187 18.77 18.93 10.18
C GLY A 187 18.36 20.39 10.30
N LYS A 188 18.25 21.13 9.18
CA LYS A 188 17.71 22.49 9.14
C LYS A 188 16.19 22.44 9.05
N ILE A 189 15.54 23.47 9.59
CA ILE A 189 14.08 23.61 9.55
C ILE A 189 13.63 23.87 8.11
N ILE A 190 12.67 23.07 7.64
CA ILE A 190 11.94 23.29 6.39
C ILE A 190 10.75 24.22 6.68
N SER A 191 10.53 25.23 5.83
CA SER A 191 9.39 26.13 5.99
C SER A 191 8.08 25.37 5.78
N PRO A 192 7.02 25.64 6.57
CA PRO A 192 5.70 25.08 6.32
C PRO A 192 5.10 25.45 4.95
N GLU A 193 5.62 26.51 4.32
CA GLU A 193 5.23 27.00 3.00
C GLU A 193 6.13 26.51 1.87
N ASP A 194 7.17 25.73 2.18
CA ASP A 194 8.02 25.07 1.18
C ASP A 194 7.19 23.97 0.50
N PRO A 195 7.00 24.02 -0.84
CA PRO A 195 6.11 23.11 -1.57
C PRO A 195 6.51 21.63 -1.51
#